data_AF-A0A3D3BK49-F1
#
_entry.id   AF-A0A3D3BK49-F1
#
_cell.length_a   1.000
_cell.length_b   1.000
_cell.length_c   1.000
_cell.angle_alpha   90.00
_cell.angle_beta   90.00
_cell.angle_gamma   90.00
#
_symmetry.space_group_name_H-M   'P 1'
#
loop_
_entity.id
_entity.type
_entity.pdbx_description
1 polymer ?
#
loop_
_entity_poly.entity_id
_entity_poly.type
_entity_poly.pdbx_seq_one_letter_code
_entity_poly.pdbx_strand_id
1 'polypeptide(L)'
;VGVSARLRYFASLLGRGHRVVWVSSTAVFGQNQTGLLDESVLPLPDHWRGILVKEAEDNISEIQVRTTVLRFAGLYTAQSLDRLRDPVMRKKLNPESISNRIHRDDAVNWLRSLVVDHHNHAATPNLVHGVDRGSTQYRQIFDRLDGTRSQIHSAEVGRIITTRYRAQMPALRHPTLDSVLTRP
;
A
#
# COMPACT_ATOMS: atom_id res chain seq x y z
N VAL A 1 22.87 -3.89 9.21
CA VAL A 1 22.53 -2.74 8.32
C VAL A 1 21.41 -3.16 7.38
N GLY A 2 20.22 -2.57 7.53
CA GLY A 2 19.03 -2.86 6.71
C GLY A 2 19.20 -2.50 5.23
N VAL A 3 18.31 -3.00 4.37
CA VAL A 3 18.37 -2.82 2.91
C VAL A 3 18.37 -1.34 2.50
N SER A 4 17.54 -0.51 3.15
CA SER A 4 17.46 0.94 2.91
C SER A 4 18.78 1.66 3.21
N ALA A 5 19.41 1.35 4.34
CA ALA A 5 20.70 1.94 4.72
C ALA A 5 21.83 1.54 3.75
N ARG A 6 21.82 0.29 3.25
CA ARG A 6 22.77 -0.13 2.20
C ARG A 6 22.52 0.58 0.88
N LEU A 7 21.26 0.79 0.51
CA LEU A 7 20.90 1.53 -0.70
C LEU A 7 21.32 3.00 -0.61
N ARG A 8 21.10 3.65 0.55
CA ARG A 8 21.59 5.01 0.83
C ARG A 8 23.10 5.10 0.65
N TYR A 9 23.85 4.17 1.26
CA TYR A 9 25.30 4.10 1.10
C TYR A 9 25.72 3.88 -0.36
N PHE A 10 25.09 2.95 -1.08
CA PHE A 10 25.40 2.72 -2.48
C PHE A 10 25.14 3.97 -3.34
N ALA A 11 24.03 4.68 -3.09
CA ALA A 11 23.68 5.91 -3.80
C ALA A 11 24.62 7.08 -3.48
N SER A 12 25.35 7.06 -2.36
CA SER A 12 26.32 8.10 -2.02
C SER A 12 27.71 7.90 -2.67
N LEU A 13 27.96 6.78 -3.34
CA LEU A 13 29.24 6.52 -4.00
C LEU A 13 29.39 7.34 -5.29
N LEU A 14 30.62 7.75 -5.60
CA LEU A 14 30.93 8.50 -6.82
C LEU A 14 30.43 7.77 -8.08
N GLY A 15 29.79 8.53 -8.98
CA GLY A 15 29.23 8.00 -10.23
C GLY A 15 27.88 7.26 -10.09
N ARG A 16 27.28 7.19 -8.89
CA ARG A 16 25.97 6.54 -8.67
C ARG A 16 24.83 7.57 -8.71
N GLY A 17 24.33 7.82 -9.92
CA GLY A 17 23.20 8.73 -10.17
C GLY A 17 21.85 8.06 -10.44
N HIS A 18 21.73 6.74 -10.20
CA HIS A 18 20.51 6.00 -10.53
C HIS A 18 19.35 6.40 -9.64
N ARG A 19 18.27 6.88 -10.25
CA ARG A 19 17.02 7.21 -9.54
C ARG A 19 16.45 5.97 -8.84
N VAL A 20 15.71 6.18 -7.75
CA VAL A 20 15.25 5.10 -6.86
C VAL A 20 13.73 5.07 -6.77
N VAL A 21 13.14 3.89 -6.91
CA VAL A 21 11.78 3.60 -6.46
C VAL A 21 11.87 2.67 -5.25
N TRP A 22 11.41 3.13 -4.09
CA TRP A 22 11.40 2.37 -2.86
C TRP A 22 10.01 1.82 -2.57
N VAL A 23 9.87 0.50 -2.50
CA VAL A 23 8.62 -0.14 -2.10
C VAL A 23 8.53 -0.14 -0.58
N SER A 24 7.57 0.64 -0.08
CA SER A 24 7.26 0.80 1.34
C SER A 24 5.87 0.24 1.65
N SER A 25 5.35 0.53 2.86
CA SER A 25 4.06 0.05 3.32
C SER A 25 3.26 1.13 4.05
N THR A 26 1.94 1.08 3.92
CA THR A 26 1.02 1.88 4.73
C THR A 26 1.03 1.48 6.20
N ALA A 27 1.74 0.40 6.57
CA ALA A 27 2.02 0.04 7.96
C ALA A 27 2.86 1.08 8.72
N VAL A 28 3.35 2.12 8.04
CA VAL A 28 3.98 3.30 8.65
C VAL A 28 2.99 4.11 9.52
N PHE A 29 1.69 3.98 9.27
CA PHE A 29 0.66 4.66 10.06
C PHE A 29 0.32 3.85 11.31
N GLY A 30 0.19 4.52 12.45
CA GLY A 30 -0.26 3.91 13.70
C GLY A 30 -1.73 3.50 13.68
N GLN A 31 -2.14 2.67 14.63
CA GLN A 31 -3.54 2.25 14.82
C GLN A 31 -4.45 3.42 15.19
N ASN A 32 -3.92 4.37 15.96
CA ASN A 32 -4.67 5.56 16.39
C ASN A 32 -4.82 6.63 15.29
N GLN A 33 -4.10 6.49 14.16
CA GLN A 33 -4.28 7.37 13.01
C GLN A 33 -5.51 6.93 12.23
N THR A 34 -6.62 7.64 12.41
CA THR A 34 -7.91 7.36 11.78
C THR A 34 -8.34 8.51 10.88
N GLY A 35 -9.40 8.30 10.09
CA GLY A 35 -9.83 9.21 9.03
C GLY A 35 -9.21 8.85 7.68
N LEU A 36 -9.31 9.79 6.74
CA LEU A 36 -8.72 9.68 5.41
C LEU A 36 -7.23 10.03 5.50
N LEU A 37 -6.37 9.04 5.33
CA LEU A 37 -4.92 9.20 5.37
C LEU A 37 -4.34 9.17 3.96
N ASP A 38 -3.96 10.33 3.47
CA ASP A 38 -3.25 10.49 2.20
C ASP A 38 -1.77 10.86 2.44
N GLU A 39 -1.05 11.17 1.37
CA GLU A 39 0.38 11.45 1.41
C GLU A 39 0.77 12.74 2.17
N SER A 40 -0.18 13.61 2.57
CA SER A 40 0.13 14.76 3.46
C SER A 40 0.14 14.41 4.95
N VAL A 41 -0.46 13.28 5.33
CA VAL A 41 -0.51 12.89 6.73
C VAL A 41 0.86 12.37 7.16
N LEU A 42 1.43 12.99 8.19
CA LEU A 42 2.68 12.53 8.79
C LEU A 42 2.47 11.17 9.46
N PRO A 43 3.34 10.18 9.19
CA PRO A 43 3.24 8.88 9.83
C PRO A 43 3.67 8.94 11.30
N LEU A 44 2.84 8.36 12.17
CA LEU A 44 3.06 8.21 13.61
C LEU A 44 2.94 6.71 13.96
N PRO A 45 3.96 5.89 13.63
CA PRO A 45 3.90 4.46 13.88
C PRO A 45 3.88 4.16 15.38
N ASP A 46 3.01 3.24 15.79
CA ASP A 46 2.83 2.80 17.19
C ASP A 46 3.12 1.31 17.38
N HIS A 47 3.68 0.66 16.36
CA HIS A 47 4.09 -0.74 16.40
C HIS A 47 5.44 -0.96 15.72
N TRP A 48 6.14 -2.03 16.12
CA TRP A 48 7.50 -2.32 15.67
C TRP A 48 7.67 -2.32 14.14
N ARG A 49 6.71 -2.91 13.40
CA ARG A 49 6.78 -2.92 11.91
C ARG A 49 6.74 -1.52 11.31
N GLY A 50 5.91 -0.62 11.85
CA GLY A 50 5.74 0.73 11.34
C GLY A 50 6.95 1.58 11.63
N ILE A 51 7.57 1.36 12.79
CA ILE A 51 8.85 1.98 13.15
C ILE A 51 9.94 1.57 12.14
N LEU A 52 10.06 0.28 11.82
CA LEU A 52 11.03 -0.19 10.82
C LEU A 52 10.75 0.35 9.41
N VAL A 53 9.48 0.45 9.02
CA VAL A 53 9.09 1.06 7.75
C VAL A 53 9.49 2.54 7.73
N LYS A 54 9.22 3.28 8.80
CA LYS A 54 9.59 4.69 8.91
C LYS A 54 11.12 4.86 8.88
N GLU A 55 11.87 4.06 9.63
CA GLU A 55 13.34 4.08 9.61
C GLU A 55 13.88 3.82 8.19
N ALA A 56 13.26 2.89 7.45
CA ALA A 56 13.64 2.65 6.07
C ALA A 56 13.35 3.85 5.17
N GLU A 57 12.19 4.49 5.30
CA GLU A 57 11.84 5.70 4.54
C GLU A 57 12.75 6.89 4.88
N ASP A 58 13.11 7.07 6.15
CA ASP A 58 14.03 8.11 6.60
C ASP A 58 15.40 7.93 5.90
N ASN A 59 15.93 6.70 5.81
CA ASN A 59 17.14 6.42 5.05
C ASN A 59 17.01 6.75 3.54
N ILE A 60 15.85 6.51 2.93
CA ILE A 60 15.62 6.83 1.51
C ILE A 60 15.50 8.33 1.28
N SER A 61 14.98 9.08 2.25
CA SER A 61 14.84 10.54 2.17
C SER A 61 16.18 11.28 2.10
N GLU A 62 17.26 10.66 2.59
CA GLU A 62 18.61 11.22 2.55
C GLU A 62 19.35 11.00 1.21
N ILE A 63 18.79 10.20 0.32
CA ILE A 63 19.38 9.93 -1.00
C ILE A 63 19.27 11.18 -1.88
N GLN A 64 20.40 11.64 -2.43
CA GLN A 64 20.53 12.90 -3.20
C GLN A 64 20.13 12.78 -4.68
N VAL A 65 19.54 11.66 -5.10
CA VAL A 65 18.99 11.46 -6.45
C VAL A 65 17.47 11.45 -6.39
N ARG A 66 16.80 11.52 -7.55
CA ARG A 66 15.33 11.46 -7.58
C ARG A 66 14.84 10.13 -6.97
N THR A 67 13.98 10.22 -5.97
CA THR A 67 13.37 9.07 -5.31
C THR A 67 11.84 9.13 -5.39
N THR A 68 11.21 7.96 -5.41
CA THR A 68 9.77 7.80 -5.12
C THR A 68 9.60 6.71 -4.08
N VAL A 69 8.94 7.03 -2.97
CA VAL A 69 8.47 6.06 -1.98
C VAL A 69 7.05 5.63 -2.36
N LEU A 70 6.84 4.33 -2.58
CA LEU A 70 5.54 3.75 -2.90
C LEU A 70 5.05 2.92 -1.71
N ARG A 71 4.15 3.46 -0.90
CA ARG A 71 3.58 2.76 0.27
C ARG A 71 2.42 1.88 -0.18
N PHE A 72 2.65 0.58 -0.34
CA PHE A 72 1.54 -0.33 -0.64
C PHE A 72 0.69 -0.61 0.59
N ALA A 73 -0.63 -0.62 0.38
CA ALA A 73 -1.60 -1.24 1.27
C ALA A 73 -1.51 -2.77 1.18
N GLY A 74 -2.41 -3.49 1.87
CA GLY A 74 -2.40 -4.96 1.87
C GLY A 74 -2.54 -5.54 0.46
N LEU A 75 -1.54 -6.28 0.00
CA LEU A 75 -1.61 -6.97 -1.29
C LEU A 75 -2.63 -8.11 -1.24
N TYR A 76 -3.44 -8.24 -2.28
CA TYR A 76 -4.34 -9.38 -2.43
C TYR A 76 -4.46 -9.87 -3.87
N THR A 77 -4.91 -11.11 -3.97
CA THR A 77 -5.39 -11.84 -5.15
C THR A 77 -6.64 -12.62 -4.74
N ALA A 78 -7.43 -13.12 -5.70
CA ALA A 78 -8.54 -14.04 -5.42
C ALA A 78 -8.12 -15.20 -4.49
N GLN A 79 -7.01 -15.88 -4.81
CA GLN A 79 -6.47 -16.98 -4.01
C GLN A 79 -6.10 -16.57 -2.56
N SER A 80 -5.58 -15.35 -2.36
CA SER A 80 -5.27 -14.88 -1.01
C SER A 80 -6.54 -14.57 -0.20
N LEU A 81 -7.65 -14.22 -0.87
CA LEU A 81 -8.94 -13.98 -0.21
C LEU A 81 -9.58 -15.29 0.23
N ASP A 82 -9.40 -16.38 -0.52
CA ASP A 82 -9.91 -17.70 -0.10
C ASP A 82 -9.31 -18.17 1.23
N ARG A 83 -8.08 -17.74 1.56
CA ARG A 83 -7.49 -18.00 2.89
C ARG A 83 -8.27 -17.35 4.03
N LEU A 84 -9.05 -16.29 3.74
CA LEU A 84 -9.94 -15.68 4.72
C LEU A 84 -11.22 -16.49 4.94
N ARG A 85 -11.43 -17.61 4.24
CA ARG A 85 -12.47 -18.60 4.58
C ARG A 85 -12.07 -19.50 5.74
N ASP A 86 -10.77 -19.62 6.02
CA ASP A 86 -10.26 -20.40 7.13
C ASP A 86 -10.56 -19.71 8.49
N PRO A 87 -11.31 -20.36 9.40
CA PRO A 87 -11.60 -19.83 10.73
C PRO A 87 -10.34 -19.51 11.56
N VAL A 88 -9.26 -20.26 11.39
CA VAL A 88 -7.98 -20.03 12.09
C VAL A 88 -7.35 -18.71 11.65
N MET A 89 -7.45 -18.39 10.36
CA MET A 89 -6.98 -17.11 9.83
C MET A 89 -7.86 -15.95 10.30
N ARG A 90 -9.19 -16.11 10.31
CA ARG A 90 -10.12 -15.08 10.80
C ARG A 90 -9.88 -14.71 12.26
N LYS A 91 -9.61 -15.70 13.13
CA LYS A 91 -9.33 -15.46 14.56
C LYS A 91 -8.12 -14.55 14.83
N LYS A 92 -7.20 -14.42 13.86
CA LYS A 92 -6.02 -13.53 13.96
C LYS A 92 -6.30 -12.09 13.54
N LEU A 93 -7.49 -11.82 12.98
CA LEU A 93 -7.87 -10.53 12.44
C LEU A 93 -8.98 -9.92 13.29
N ASN A 94 -8.92 -8.61 13.52
CA ASN A 94 -10.02 -7.89 14.14
C ASN A 94 -11.10 -7.60 13.06
N PRO A 95 -12.32 -8.16 13.17
CA PRO A 95 -13.40 -7.93 12.20
C PRO A 95 -13.79 -6.46 12.03
N GLU A 96 -13.60 -5.65 13.07
CA GLU A 96 -13.93 -4.21 13.09
C GLU A 96 -12.87 -3.36 12.39
N SER A 97 -11.67 -3.89 12.20
CA SER A 97 -10.56 -3.13 11.63
C SER A 97 -10.72 -2.91 10.12
N ILE A 98 -10.31 -1.73 9.66
CA ILE A 98 -10.32 -1.39 8.23
C ILE A 98 -9.17 -2.09 7.53
N SER A 99 -9.54 -2.89 6.54
CA SER A 99 -8.62 -3.51 5.61
C SER A 99 -8.48 -2.61 4.38
N ASN A 100 -7.30 -2.01 4.26
CA ASN A 100 -6.85 -1.23 3.11
C ASN A 100 -6.04 -2.14 2.21
N ARG A 101 -6.31 -2.13 0.90
CA ARG A 101 -5.77 -3.15 0.00
C ARG A 101 -5.41 -2.59 -1.37
N ILE A 102 -4.62 -3.34 -2.13
CA ILE A 102 -4.43 -3.16 -3.56
C ILE A 102 -4.22 -4.53 -4.20
N HIS A 103 -4.85 -4.77 -5.36
CA HIS A 103 -4.65 -6.04 -6.05
C HIS A 103 -3.20 -6.15 -6.53
N ARG A 104 -2.64 -7.37 -6.50
CA ARG A 104 -1.23 -7.62 -6.87
C ARG A 104 -0.90 -7.09 -8.26
N ASP A 105 -1.78 -7.31 -9.22
CA ASP A 105 -1.52 -6.88 -10.61
C ASP A 105 -1.52 -5.35 -10.75
N ASP A 106 -2.38 -4.66 -10.00
CA ASP A 106 -2.38 -3.20 -9.96
C ASP A 106 -1.14 -2.66 -9.26
N ALA A 107 -0.70 -3.30 -8.17
CA ALA A 107 0.54 -2.96 -7.50
C ALA A 107 1.76 -3.09 -8.43
N VAL A 108 1.85 -4.19 -9.17
CA VAL A 108 2.91 -4.41 -10.17
C VAL A 108 2.83 -3.37 -11.29
N ASN A 109 1.62 -3.07 -11.78
CA ASN A 109 1.43 -2.06 -12.83
C ASN A 109 1.87 -0.66 -12.38
N TRP A 110 1.54 -0.28 -11.15
CA TRP A 110 1.95 1.00 -10.54
C TRP A 110 3.46 1.08 -10.34
N LEU A 111 4.06 0.02 -9.81
CA LEU A 111 5.51 -0.07 -9.66
C LEU A 111 6.22 0.03 -11.02
N ARG A 112 5.73 -0.70 -12.02
CA ARG A 112 6.26 -0.67 -13.38
C ARG A 112 6.20 0.74 -13.96
N SER A 113 5.06 1.43 -13.85
CA SER A 113 4.90 2.79 -14.36
C SER A 113 5.96 3.72 -13.76
N LEU A 114 6.10 3.71 -12.43
CA LEU A 114 7.08 4.56 -11.75
C LEU A 114 8.51 4.23 -12.18
N VAL A 115 8.87 2.96 -12.32
CA VAL A 115 10.21 2.56 -12.78
C VAL A 115 10.47 3.05 -14.21
N VAL A 116 9.48 2.94 -15.11
CA VAL A 116 9.57 3.45 -16.48
C VAL A 116 9.68 4.97 -16.51
N ASP A 117 8.88 5.68 -15.70
CA ASP A 117 8.91 7.13 -15.61
C ASP A 117 10.25 7.64 -15.07
N HIS A 118 10.80 6.96 -14.06
CA HIS A 118 12.15 7.23 -13.57
C HIS A 118 13.21 6.98 -14.64
N HIS A 119 13.12 5.86 -15.38
CA HIS A 119 14.05 5.56 -16.47
C HIS A 119 14.00 6.62 -17.59
N ASN A 120 12.81 7.10 -17.92
CA ASN A 120 12.58 8.13 -18.94
C ASN A 120 12.75 9.55 -18.43
N HIS A 121 13.26 9.73 -17.21
CA HIS A 121 13.45 11.03 -16.57
C HIS A 121 12.17 11.88 -16.39
N ALA A 122 10.99 11.27 -16.49
CA ALA A 122 9.70 11.94 -16.31
C ALA A 122 9.50 12.42 -14.85
N ALA A 123 8.53 13.31 -14.67
CA ALA A 123 8.13 13.78 -13.36
C ALA A 123 7.32 12.69 -12.63
N THR A 124 7.75 12.32 -11.44
CA THR A 124 7.09 11.32 -10.58
C THR A 124 6.81 11.91 -9.20
N PRO A 125 5.78 11.48 -8.46
CA PRO A 125 5.60 11.91 -7.08
C PRO A 125 6.76 11.41 -6.19
N ASN A 126 7.14 12.17 -5.16
CA ASN A 126 8.15 11.71 -4.19
C ASN A 126 7.61 10.62 -3.26
N LEU A 127 6.30 10.62 -3.01
CA LEU A 127 5.59 9.67 -2.17
C LEU A 127 4.23 9.40 -2.79
N VAL A 128 3.81 8.14 -2.85
CA VAL A 128 2.49 7.73 -3.32
C VAL A 128 2.01 6.50 -2.55
N HIS A 129 0.73 6.46 -2.19
CA HIS A 129 0.09 5.31 -1.57
C HIS A 129 -0.51 4.38 -2.64
N GLY A 130 -0.03 3.14 -2.70
CA GLY A 130 -0.61 2.10 -3.54
C GLY A 130 -1.79 1.43 -2.84
N VAL A 131 -2.99 1.94 -3.07
CA VAL A 131 -4.27 1.44 -2.51
C VAL A 131 -5.33 1.38 -3.61
N ASP A 132 -6.33 0.50 -3.48
CA ASP A 132 -7.52 0.46 -4.35
C ASP A 132 -8.59 1.47 -3.89
N ARG A 133 -9.84 1.36 -4.36
CA ARG A 133 -10.95 2.28 -4.01
C ARG A 133 -11.90 1.70 -2.95
N GLY A 134 -11.64 0.50 -2.44
CA GLY A 134 -12.59 -0.32 -1.69
C GLY A 134 -12.14 -0.68 -0.27
N SER A 135 -11.43 0.21 0.42
CA SER A 135 -11.12 0.04 1.85
C SER A 135 -12.41 -0.23 2.63
N THR A 136 -12.43 -1.30 3.41
CA THR A 136 -13.65 -1.79 4.08
C THR A 136 -13.28 -2.54 5.37
N GLN A 137 -14.26 -2.78 6.23
CA GLN A 137 -14.07 -3.60 7.43
C GLN A 137 -13.86 -5.08 7.07
N TYR A 138 -13.00 -5.78 7.82
CA TYR A 138 -12.81 -7.22 7.64
C TYR A 138 -14.11 -8.02 7.74
N ARG A 139 -15.03 -7.64 8.63
CA ARG A 139 -16.35 -8.27 8.75
C ARG A 139 -17.14 -8.29 7.45
N GLN A 140 -17.18 -7.18 6.70
CA GLN A 140 -17.85 -7.16 5.39
C GLN A 140 -17.22 -8.13 4.38
N ILE A 141 -15.89 -8.33 4.46
CA ILE A 141 -15.19 -9.30 3.60
C ILE A 141 -15.60 -10.72 4.01
N PHE A 142 -15.66 -11.01 5.31
CA PHE A 142 -16.08 -12.32 5.82
C PHE A 142 -17.51 -12.63 5.39
N ASP A 143 -18.45 -11.70 5.60
CA ASP A 143 -19.84 -11.83 5.20
C ASP A 143 -19.99 -12.05 3.69
N ARG A 144 -19.19 -11.32 2.90
CA ARG A 144 -19.19 -11.44 1.44
C ARG A 144 -18.67 -12.80 0.96
N LEU A 145 -17.68 -13.36 1.65
CA LEU A 145 -17.13 -14.68 1.35
C LEU A 145 -18.10 -15.79 1.79
N ASP A 146 -18.79 -15.62 2.92
CA ASP A 146 -19.75 -16.60 3.45
C ASP A 146 -21.09 -16.59 2.71
N GLY A 147 -21.30 -15.61 1.82
CA GLY A 147 -22.54 -15.45 1.07
C GLY A 147 -23.69 -14.83 1.86
N THR A 148 -23.43 -14.38 3.10
CA THR A 148 -24.42 -13.65 3.93
C THR A 148 -24.58 -12.20 3.47
N ARG A 149 -23.73 -11.74 2.56
CA ARG A 149 -23.77 -10.42 1.95
C ARG A 149 -23.45 -10.49 0.46
N SER A 150 -24.21 -9.75 -0.35
CA SER A 150 -24.06 -9.71 -1.82
C SER A 150 -22.96 -8.75 -2.30
N GLN A 151 -22.71 -7.68 -1.57
CA GLN A 151 -21.75 -6.61 -1.94
C GLN A 151 -21.04 -6.00 -0.74
N ILE A 152 -19.82 -5.52 -0.96
CA ILE A 152 -19.00 -4.82 0.02
C ILE A 152 -19.16 -3.31 -0.17
N HIS A 153 -19.37 -2.59 0.94
CA HIS A 153 -19.38 -1.14 0.96
C HIS A 153 -18.05 -0.62 1.50
N SER A 154 -17.60 0.51 0.95
CA SER A 154 -16.43 1.22 1.46
C SER A 154 -16.68 1.69 2.90
N ALA A 155 -15.63 1.70 3.70
CA ALA A 155 -15.69 2.25 5.05
C ALA A 155 -15.71 3.79 4.99
N GLU A 156 -16.48 4.40 5.88
CA GLU A 156 -16.53 5.86 6.08
C GLU A 156 -15.77 6.30 7.33
N VAL A 157 -15.52 5.36 8.26
CA VAL A 157 -14.85 5.58 9.54
C VAL A 157 -13.70 4.61 9.76
N GLY A 158 -12.77 4.99 10.63
CA GLY A 158 -11.55 4.24 10.91
C GLY A 158 -10.37 4.70 10.04
N ARG A 159 -9.31 3.90 9.98
CA ARG A 159 -8.09 4.22 9.23
C ARG A 159 -8.26 3.87 7.75
N ILE A 160 -8.52 4.88 6.92
CA ILE A 160 -8.78 4.71 5.49
C ILE A 160 -7.62 5.34 4.71
N ILE A 161 -6.81 4.50 4.06
CA ILE A 161 -5.73 4.97 3.21
C ILE A 161 -6.29 5.43 1.87
N THR A 162 -5.86 6.61 1.44
CA THR A 162 -6.16 7.16 0.11
C THR A 162 -4.89 7.63 -0.56
N THR A 163 -4.99 7.99 -1.84
CA THR A 163 -3.88 8.57 -2.60
C THR A 163 -4.35 9.77 -3.39
N ARG A 164 -3.67 10.91 -3.22
CA ARG A 164 -3.92 12.12 -4.03
C ARG A 164 -3.40 11.99 -5.46
N TYR A 165 -2.54 11.00 -5.72
CA TYR A 165 -1.92 10.77 -7.02
C TYR A 165 -2.68 9.80 -7.90
N ARG A 166 -3.92 9.41 -7.53
CA ARG A 166 -4.73 8.44 -8.29
C ARG A 166 -4.78 8.74 -9.79
N ALA A 167 -4.97 10.01 -10.15
CA ALA A 167 -5.10 10.44 -11.55
C ALA A 167 -3.77 10.40 -12.33
N GLN A 168 -2.63 10.40 -11.63
CA GLN A 168 -1.29 10.30 -12.23
C GLN A 168 -0.81 8.85 -12.36
N MET A 169 -1.50 7.91 -11.73
CA MET A 169 -1.14 6.49 -11.74
C MET A 169 -1.99 5.71 -12.75
N PRO A 170 -1.51 4.55 -13.25
CA PRO A 170 -2.30 3.71 -14.13
C PRO A 170 -3.68 3.36 -13.55
N ALA A 171 -4.70 3.30 -14.40
CA ALA A 171 -6.03 2.89 -13.99
C ALA A 171 -6.00 1.48 -13.35
N LEU A 172 -6.78 1.32 -12.26
CA LEU A 172 -6.90 0.03 -11.58
C LEU A 172 -7.70 -0.95 -12.44
N ARG A 173 -7.14 -2.13 -12.67
CA ARG A 173 -7.83 -3.28 -13.26
C ARG A 173 -8.78 -3.94 -12.27
N HIS A 174 -8.47 -3.82 -10.98
CA HIS A 174 -9.24 -4.37 -9.85
C HIS A 174 -9.51 -3.25 -8.85
N PRO A 175 -10.46 -2.35 -9.15
CA PRO A 175 -10.69 -1.14 -8.36
C PRO A 175 -11.20 -1.43 -6.94
N THR A 176 -11.80 -2.59 -6.71
CA THR A 176 -12.34 -3.02 -5.41
C THR A 176 -12.20 -4.52 -5.22
N LEU A 177 -12.26 -4.99 -3.97
CA LEU A 177 -12.27 -6.42 -3.66
C LEU A 177 -13.44 -7.14 -4.33
N ASP A 178 -14.62 -6.53 -4.36
CA ASP A 178 -15.81 -7.09 -5.01
C ASP A 178 -15.60 -7.32 -6.51
N SER A 179 -14.84 -6.45 -7.19
CA SER A 179 -14.51 -6.62 -8.61
C SER A 179 -13.64 -7.85 -8.90
N VAL A 180 -12.99 -8.41 -7.86
CA VAL A 180 -12.20 -9.63 -7.93
C VAL A 180 -13.06 -10.85 -7.62
N LEU A 181 -13.96 -10.76 -6.64
CA LEU A 181 -14.84 -11.87 -6.23
C LEU A 181 -16.01 -12.14 -7.19
N THR A 182 -16.32 -11.21 -8.10
CA THR A 182 -17.42 -11.33 -9.07
C THR A 182 -16.97 -11.85 -10.43
N ARG A 183 -15.67 -12.01 -10.66
CA ARG A 183 -15.14 -12.56 -11.91
C ARG A 183 -15.18 -14.09 -11.84
N PRO A 184 -15.66 -14.77 -12.89
CA PRO A 184 -15.73 -16.23 -12.94
C PRO A 184 -14.35 -16.88 -12.86
#